data_AF-A0A6A4TIB4-F1
#
_entry.id   AF-A0A6A4TIB4-F1
#
_cell.length_a   1.000
_cell.length_b   1.000
_cell.length_c   1.000
_cell.angle_alpha   90.00
_cell.angle_beta   90.00
_cell.angle_gamma   90.00
#
_symmetry.space_group_name_H-M   'P 1'
#
loop_
_entity.id
_entity.type
_entity.pdbx_description
1 polymer ?
#
loop_
_entity_poly.entity_id
_entity_poly.type
_entity_poly.pdbx_seq_one_letter_code
_entity_poly.pdbx_strand_id
1 'polypeptide(L)'
;MTIQLEREGVTARQRPLLLAAPSFGTSPPDQAHRNTGPVDMRTTPNTLMGGRQSHRPQTSSKRQTTVHETYALALHLTVQTSATAPEEEQSETDASQKREARLRKFRELHFKRNEARKLNHQEVVEEDKRQKLPANWEAKKARLEWELAEEQKKKECAARGDNYDRVKLLEITADDAERWERKKRKKNPDTGFAGYAEAQFRQYQRLTKQIRPDLENYEKQREEGGADFYPTSNSLIHGTHIPTTEGVDRMVEDVEKQIEKRAKYSRRRAYNDDADIDYINERNAKFNKKAERFYGKYTAEIKQNLERGTAV
;
A
#
# COMPACT_ATOMS: atom_id res chain seq x y z
N MET A 1 67.12 6.90 44.62
CA MET A 1 66.20 6.82 43.47
C MET A 1 64.89 6.24 43.97
N THR A 2 63.83 7.01 43.78
CA THR A 2 62.42 6.80 44.11
C THR A 2 61.74 5.79 43.18
N ILE A 3 60.46 5.48 43.49
CA ILE A 3 59.41 4.68 42.77
C ILE A 3 59.20 3.32 43.49
N GLN A 4 58.25 3.10 44.41
CA GLN A 4 56.77 3.22 44.47
C GLN A 4 55.94 2.30 43.56
N LEU A 5 55.12 1.46 44.23
CA LEU A 5 53.77 0.95 43.91
C LEU A 5 53.65 -0.05 42.71
N GLU A 6 52.79 -1.07 42.70
CA GLU A 6 51.63 -1.45 43.51
C GLU A 6 51.29 -2.94 43.26
N ARG A 7 50.72 -3.61 44.26
CA ARG A 7 50.17 -4.98 44.16
C ARG A 7 48.69 -4.88 43.82
N GLU A 8 48.26 -5.39 42.66
CA GLU A 8 46.85 -5.58 42.36
C GLU A 8 46.44 -7.05 42.53
N GLY A 9 45.42 -7.26 43.37
CA GLY A 9 44.84 -8.56 43.70
C GLY A 9 43.82 -9.02 42.65
N VAL A 10 44.01 -10.22 42.13
CA VAL A 10 43.04 -10.91 41.27
C VAL A 10 42.04 -11.65 42.16
N THR A 11 40.80 -11.16 42.23
CA THR A 11 39.68 -11.84 42.89
C THR A 11 39.08 -12.89 41.96
N ALA A 12 39.37 -14.15 42.24
CA ALA A 12 38.77 -15.31 41.58
C ALA A 12 37.30 -15.48 41.99
N ARG A 13 36.35 -15.34 41.05
CA ARG A 13 34.95 -15.74 41.24
C ARG A 13 34.75 -17.18 40.78
N GLN A 14 34.65 -18.10 41.74
CA GLN A 14 34.15 -19.46 41.56
C GLN A 14 32.70 -19.43 41.03
N ARG A 15 32.43 -20.13 39.92
CA ARG A 15 31.08 -20.49 39.48
C ARG A 15 30.82 -21.96 39.88
N PRO A 16 29.69 -22.30 40.51
CA PRO A 16 29.37 -23.68 40.81
C PRO A 16 28.85 -24.42 39.58
N LEU A 17 29.36 -25.63 39.39
CA LEU A 17 28.95 -26.64 38.41
C LEU A 17 27.58 -27.20 38.82
N LEU A 18 26.60 -27.15 37.91
CA LEU A 18 25.36 -27.93 38.03
C LEU A 18 25.45 -29.18 37.15
N LEU A 19 25.45 -30.32 37.84
CA LEU A 19 25.49 -31.68 37.32
C LEU A 19 24.10 -32.03 36.74
N ALA A 20 24.04 -32.43 35.47
CA ALA A 20 22.86 -33.02 34.86
C ALA A 20 23.06 -34.53 34.75
N ALA A 21 22.15 -35.32 35.31
CA ALA A 21 22.06 -36.77 35.12
C ALA A 21 20.85 -37.11 34.22
N PRO A 22 20.92 -38.16 33.37
CA PRO A 22 19.81 -38.62 32.55
C PRO A 22 19.00 -39.71 33.26
N SER A 23 17.67 -39.67 33.18
CA SER A 23 16.79 -40.77 33.56
C SER A 23 16.02 -41.31 32.35
N PHE A 24 16.01 -42.64 32.26
CA PHE A 24 15.40 -43.46 31.22
C PHE A 24 13.87 -43.60 31.41
N GLY A 25 13.14 -43.61 30.29
CA GLY A 25 12.08 -44.58 29.96
C GLY A 25 10.80 -44.63 30.79
N THR A 26 9.68 -44.20 30.19
CA THR A 26 8.40 -44.92 30.32
C THR A 26 7.48 -44.63 29.12
N SER A 27 6.91 -45.70 28.58
CA SER A 27 6.06 -45.81 27.37
C SER A 27 4.67 -45.14 27.51
N PRO A 28 3.90 -45.01 26.41
CA PRO A 28 2.77 -44.08 26.29
C PRO A 28 1.43 -44.71 26.67
N PRO A 29 0.43 -43.91 27.08
CA PRO A 29 -0.95 -44.38 27.14
C PRO A 29 -1.73 -44.09 25.86
N ASP A 30 -2.75 -44.92 25.75
CA ASP A 30 -3.52 -45.34 24.60
C ASP A 30 -4.56 -44.32 24.12
N GLN A 31 -5.08 -44.62 22.94
CA GLN A 31 -6.07 -43.88 22.16
C GLN A 31 -7.37 -43.61 22.93
N ALA A 32 -7.91 -42.41 22.77
CA ALA A 32 -9.33 -42.14 22.98
C ALA A 32 -9.87 -41.33 21.81
N HIS A 33 -10.65 -42.01 20.97
CA HIS A 33 -11.52 -41.44 19.97
C HIS A 33 -12.39 -40.32 20.54
N ARG A 34 -12.41 -39.16 19.89
CA ARG A 34 -13.63 -38.35 19.78
C ARG A 34 -13.86 -37.99 18.34
N ASN A 35 -14.95 -38.58 17.86
CA ASN A 35 -15.55 -38.45 16.54
C ASN A 35 -16.56 -37.29 16.57
N THR A 36 -16.86 -36.74 15.39
CA THR A 36 -18.03 -35.88 15.03
C THR A 36 -18.03 -34.44 15.60
N GLY A 37 -18.23 -33.35 14.87
CA GLY A 37 -18.67 -33.10 13.49
C GLY A 37 -18.46 -31.59 13.14
N PRO A 38 -18.98 -31.11 11.99
CA PRO A 38 -18.59 -29.83 11.40
C PRO A 38 -19.30 -28.64 12.06
N VAL A 39 -18.58 -27.54 12.27
CA VAL A 39 -19.21 -26.27 12.68
C VAL A 39 -19.73 -25.58 11.42
N ASP A 40 -21.05 -25.57 11.30
CA ASP A 40 -21.81 -24.97 10.22
C ASP A 40 -21.54 -23.48 10.03
N MET A 41 -21.39 -23.15 8.75
CA MET A 41 -21.55 -21.82 8.16
C MET A 41 -22.89 -21.21 8.58
N ARG A 42 -22.86 -20.08 9.28
CA ARG A 42 -24.02 -19.18 9.37
C ARG A 42 -23.74 -17.88 8.63
N THR A 43 -24.11 -17.93 7.37
CA THR A 43 -24.78 -16.88 6.60
C THR A 43 -25.56 -15.93 7.50
N THR A 44 -25.23 -14.65 7.49
CA THR A 44 -26.17 -13.60 7.92
C THR A 44 -27.10 -13.26 6.75
N PRO A 45 -28.40 -13.05 7.00
CA PRO A 45 -29.38 -12.89 5.96
C PRO A 45 -29.33 -11.49 5.33
N ASN A 46 -29.47 -11.54 4.02
CA ASN A 46 -29.82 -10.50 3.09
C ASN A 46 -31.20 -9.90 3.46
N THR A 47 -31.26 -8.61 3.80
CA THR A 47 -32.52 -7.86 3.89
C THR A 47 -32.81 -7.25 2.53
N LEU A 48 -33.74 -7.88 1.81
CA LEU A 48 -34.31 -7.40 0.55
C LEU A 48 -35.56 -6.54 0.84
N MET A 49 -35.79 -5.58 -0.05
CA MET A 49 -37.08 -4.97 -0.41
C MET A 49 -37.72 -3.95 0.54
N GLY A 50 -37.48 -2.68 0.19
CA GLY A 50 -38.37 -1.56 0.48
C GLY A 50 -38.38 -0.59 -0.69
N GLY A 51 -38.97 -1.00 -1.82
CA GLY A 51 -39.27 -0.08 -2.91
C GLY A 51 -40.34 0.92 -2.46
N ARG A 52 -40.07 2.22 -2.61
CA ARG A 52 -41.13 3.23 -2.69
C ARG A 52 -40.76 4.31 -3.70
N GLN A 53 -41.82 4.64 -4.42
CA GLN A 53 -41.90 5.41 -5.63
C GLN A 53 -41.64 6.89 -5.39
N SER A 54 -41.25 7.54 -6.49
CA SER A 54 -41.39 8.95 -6.77
C SER A 54 -42.60 9.61 -6.10
N HIS A 55 -42.40 10.77 -5.45
CA HIS A 55 -43.25 11.94 -5.65
C HIS A 55 -42.55 13.22 -5.15
N ARG A 56 -42.35 14.11 -6.11
CA ARG A 56 -42.05 15.54 -5.96
C ARG A 56 -43.17 16.24 -5.18
N PRO A 57 -42.89 17.12 -4.22
CA PRO A 57 -43.80 18.18 -3.87
C PRO A 57 -43.44 19.46 -4.64
N GLN A 58 -44.40 19.95 -5.41
CA GLN A 58 -44.48 21.37 -5.74
C GLN A 58 -45.05 22.09 -4.51
N THR A 59 -44.41 23.17 -4.08
CA THR A 59 -45.11 24.27 -3.40
C THR A 59 -44.69 25.59 -4.02
N SER A 60 -45.72 26.23 -4.53
CA SER A 60 -45.79 27.59 -5.05
C SER A 60 -45.50 28.64 -3.98
N SER A 61 -44.78 29.70 -4.34
CA SER A 61 -45.10 31.03 -3.80
C SER A 61 -45.02 32.07 -4.90
N LYS A 62 -46.18 32.67 -5.15
CA LYS A 62 -46.47 33.75 -6.09
C LYS A 62 -45.91 35.07 -5.57
N ARG A 63 -45.33 35.85 -6.47
CA ARG A 63 -45.53 37.30 -6.68
C ARG A 63 -45.26 37.50 -8.19
N GLN A 64 -46.20 37.71 -9.13
CA GLN A 64 -47.18 38.81 -9.31
C GLN A 64 -46.57 40.14 -8.86
N THR A 65 -46.23 41.09 -9.74
CA THR A 65 -47.07 41.80 -10.73
C THR A 65 -46.15 42.48 -11.78
N THR A 66 -46.28 42.16 -13.07
CA THR A 66 -46.94 42.96 -14.15
C THR A 66 -46.39 44.37 -14.37
N VAL A 67 -45.93 44.65 -15.60
CA VAL A 67 -46.44 45.65 -16.57
C VAL A 67 -45.32 45.91 -17.60
N HIS A 68 -45.50 46.04 -18.91
CA HIS A 68 -46.63 45.91 -19.83
C HIS A 68 -45.95 45.70 -21.19
N GLU A 69 -46.27 44.59 -21.86
CA GLU A 69 -46.01 44.39 -23.28
C GLU A 69 -47.32 44.73 -23.99
N THR A 70 -47.32 45.64 -24.97
CA THR A 70 -48.34 45.67 -26.04
C THR A 70 -48.06 46.73 -27.10
N TYR A 71 -47.86 46.22 -28.33
CA TYR A 71 -48.24 46.75 -29.65
C TYR A 71 -47.59 48.07 -30.15
N ALA A 72 -47.31 48.27 -31.44
CA ALA A 72 -48.04 47.83 -32.61
C ALA A 72 -47.17 47.75 -33.89
N LEU A 73 -47.49 46.77 -34.73
CA LEU A 73 -47.25 46.79 -36.17
C LEU A 73 -48.40 47.55 -36.84
N ALA A 74 -48.10 48.45 -37.77
CA ALA A 74 -49.07 49.00 -38.72
C ALA A 74 -48.39 49.26 -40.08
N LEU A 75 -49.01 48.76 -41.15
CA LEU A 75 -48.62 48.89 -42.55
C LEU A 75 -49.27 50.14 -43.20
N HIS A 76 -48.47 50.83 -44.03
CA HIS A 76 -48.76 51.56 -45.27
C HIS A 76 -50.14 52.20 -45.53
N LEU A 77 -50.18 53.51 -45.86
CA LEU A 77 -50.23 54.02 -47.26
C LEU A 77 -50.07 55.56 -47.34
N THR A 78 -49.58 55.98 -48.49
CA THR A 78 -49.24 57.27 -49.13
C THR A 78 -50.14 58.52 -48.97
N VAL A 79 -49.55 59.74 -49.05
CA VAL A 79 -49.60 60.69 -50.21
C VAL A 79 -48.95 62.07 -49.87
N GLN A 80 -48.06 62.55 -50.78
CA GLN A 80 -47.66 63.92 -51.25
C GLN A 80 -47.59 65.12 -50.26
N THR A 81 -46.73 66.16 -50.33
CA THR A 81 -45.63 66.73 -51.16
C THR A 81 -45.09 67.91 -50.29
N SER A 82 -43.83 68.34 -50.25
CA SER A 82 -43.12 69.15 -51.26
C SER A 82 -41.69 69.53 -50.76
N ALA A 83 -40.72 69.57 -51.68
CA ALA A 83 -39.39 70.24 -51.72
C ALA A 83 -38.82 70.90 -50.44
N THR A 84 -37.53 70.75 -50.06
CA THR A 84 -36.33 71.26 -50.79
C THR A 84 -35.01 70.82 -50.09
N ALA A 85 -33.96 70.53 -50.88
CA ALA A 85 -32.48 70.48 -50.62
C ALA A 85 -31.79 69.20 -50.06
N PRO A 86 -30.65 68.71 -50.63
CA PRO A 86 -30.19 67.32 -50.51
C PRO A 86 -28.76 67.10 -49.95
N GLU A 87 -28.26 67.93 -49.03
CA GLU A 87 -26.87 67.80 -48.53
C GLU A 87 -26.72 67.20 -47.10
N GLU A 88 -27.79 67.02 -46.34
CA GLU A 88 -27.72 66.44 -44.97
C GLU A 88 -27.92 64.90 -44.93
N GLU A 89 -28.69 64.32 -45.86
CA GLU A 89 -29.15 62.92 -45.85
C GLU A 89 -28.04 61.85 -46.10
N GLN A 90 -27.01 62.17 -46.89
CA GLN A 90 -25.89 61.23 -47.13
C GLN A 90 -25.01 61.07 -45.89
N SER A 91 -24.89 62.09 -45.06
CA SER A 91 -24.12 62.03 -43.81
C SER A 91 -24.84 61.22 -42.72
N GLU A 92 -26.18 61.29 -42.69
CA GLU A 92 -27.01 60.57 -41.71
C GLU A 92 -27.09 59.06 -41.99
N THR A 93 -27.15 58.65 -43.26
CA THR A 93 -27.21 57.24 -43.65
C THR A 93 -25.91 56.49 -43.34
N ASP A 94 -24.76 57.10 -43.61
CA ASP A 94 -23.44 56.57 -43.21
C ASP A 94 -23.27 56.54 -41.68
N ALA A 95 -23.75 57.57 -40.98
CA ALA A 95 -23.75 57.60 -39.52
C ALA A 95 -24.66 56.53 -38.90
N SER A 96 -25.81 56.26 -39.53
CA SER A 96 -26.77 55.23 -39.16
C SER A 96 -26.21 53.82 -39.39
N GLN A 97 -25.59 53.56 -40.54
CA GLN A 97 -24.90 52.30 -40.82
C GLN A 97 -23.71 52.06 -39.88
N LYS A 98 -22.93 53.11 -39.56
CA LYS A 98 -21.87 53.05 -38.53
C LYS A 98 -22.43 52.79 -37.13
N ARG A 99 -23.63 53.29 -36.80
CA ARG A 99 -24.34 53.00 -35.54
C ARG A 99 -24.82 51.56 -35.49
N GLU A 100 -25.36 51.03 -36.58
CA GLU A 100 -25.79 49.64 -36.66
C GLU A 100 -24.60 48.66 -36.58
N ALA A 101 -23.51 48.94 -37.28
CA ALA A 101 -22.27 48.15 -37.17
C ALA A 101 -21.70 48.15 -35.75
N ARG A 102 -21.75 49.29 -35.04
CA ARG A 102 -21.39 49.38 -33.62
C ARG A 102 -22.31 48.55 -32.73
N LEU A 103 -23.62 48.54 -32.99
CA LEU A 103 -24.60 47.71 -32.25
C LEU A 103 -24.41 46.21 -32.52
N ARG A 104 -24.10 45.81 -33.76
CA ARG A 104 -23.77 44.41 -34.10
C ARG A 104 -22.49 43.96 -33.39
N LYS A 105 -21.43 44.78 -33.44
CA LYS A 105 -20.18 44.52 -32.70
C LYS A 105 -20.42 44.45 -31.19
N PHE A 106 -21.30 45.29 -30.65
CA PHE A 106 -21.68 45.26 -29.24
C PHE A 106 -22.40 43.95 -28.86
N ARG A 107 -23.36 43.49 -29.68
CA ARG A 107 -24.02 42.20 -29.48
C ARG A 107 -23.03 41.03 -29.55
N GLU A 108 -22.12 41.06 -30.51
CA GLU A 108 -21.06 40.05 -30.64
C GLU A 108 -20.15 40.02 -29.41
N LEU A 109 -19.74 41.20 -28.91
CA LEU A 109 -18.96 41.30 -27.67
C LEU A 109 -19.74 40.78 -26.45
N HIS A 110 -21.06 41.02 -26.40
CA HIS A 110 -21.91 40.44 -25.37
C HIS A 110 -22.00 38.91 -25.45
N PHE A 111 -22.13 38.37 -26.65
CA PHE A 111 -22.10 36.92 -26.88
C PHE A 111 -20.75 36.32 -26.46
N LYS A 112 -19.63 36.91 -26.89
CA LYS A 112 -18.28 36.47 -26.48
C LYS A 112 -18.07 36.57 -24.97
N ARG A 113 -18.59 37.61 -24.31
CA ARG A 113 -18.56 37.75 -22.84
C ARG A 113 -19.41 36.68 -22.15
N ASN A 114 -20.55 36.30 -22.73
CA ASN A 114 -21.41 35.25 -22.19
C ASN A 114 -20.77 33.87 -22.35
N GLU A 115 -20.17 33.62 -23.50
CA GLU A 115 -19.42 32.41 -23.81
C GLU A 115 -18.21 32.25 -22.88
N ALA A 116 -17.40 33.31 -22.72
CA ALA A 116 -16.28 33.33 -21.78
C ALA A 116 -16.73 33.07 -20.34
N ARG A 117 -17.86 33.67 -19.90
CA ARG A 117 -18.41 33.40 -18.56
C ARG A 117 -18.83 31.94 -18.39
N LYS A 118 -19.41 31.33 -19.43
CA LYS A 118 -19.86 29.93 -19.39
C LYS A 118 -18.67 28.97 -19.37
N LEU A 119 -17.66 29.20 -20.22
CA LEU A 119 -16.45 28.39 -20.26
C LEU A 119 -15.67 28.48 -18.95
N ASN A 120 -15.47 29.69 -18.42
CA ASN A 120 -14.80 29.87 -17.12
C ASN A 120 -15.56 29.16 -15.99
N HIS A 121 -16.89 29.21 -15.99
CA HIS A 121 -17.67 28.49 -15.00
C HIS A 121 -17.56 26.97 -15.14
N GLN A 122 -17.52 26.46 -16.38
CA GLN A 122 -17.31 25.03 -16.65
C GLN A 122 -15.94 24.57 -16.15
N GLU A 123 -14.88 25.30 -16.47
CA GLU A 123 -13.51 25.00 -16.02
C GLU A 123 -13.41 25.00 -14.49
N VAL A 124 -13.95 26.01 -13.80
CA VAL A 124 -13.96 26.08 -12.33
C VAL A 124 -14.70 24.88 -11.71
N VAL A 125 -15.81 24.46 -12.31
CA VAL A 125 -16.58 23.30 -11.84
C VAL A 125 -15.83 22.00 -12.11
N GLU A 126 -15.13 21.87 -13.23
CA GLU A 126 -14.30 20.69 -13.53
C GLU A 126 -13.06 20.61 -12.64
N GLU A 127 -12.45 21.74 -12.33
CA GLU A 127 -11.32 21.84 -11.42
C GLU A 127 -11.74 21.48 -9.99
N ASP A 128 -12.88 21.99 -9.51
CA ASP A 128 -13.47 21.61 -8.22
C ASP A 128 -13.84 20.12 -8.16
N LYS A 129 -14.35 19.55 -9.26
CA LYS A 129 -14.55 18.09 -9.37
C LYS A 129 -13.23 17.33 -9.28
N ARG A 130 -12.17 17.76 -9.97
CA ARG A 130 -10.85 17.14 -9.90
C ARG A 130 -10.25 17.22 -8.49
N GLN A 131 -10.43 18.34 -7.81
CA GLN A 131 -9.97 18.52 -6.42
C GLN A 131 -10.78 17.67 -5.42
N LYS A 132 -12.08 17.47 -5.66
CA LYS A 132 -12.95 16.63 -4.82
C LYS A 132 -12.79 15.13 -5.08
N LEU A 133 -12.17 14.73 -6.19
CA LEU A 133 -11.91 13.32 -6.47
C LEU A 133 -10.80 12.81 -5.53
N PRO A 134 -10.99 11.63 -4.91
CA PRO A 134 -9.92 11.00 -4.15
C PRO A 134 -8.72 10.74 -5.06
N ALA A 135 -7.50 10.92 -4.55
CA ALA A 135 -6.26 10.69 -5.30
C ALA A 135 -6.16 9.29 -5.95
N ASN A 136 -6.92 8.30 -5.44
CA ASN A 136 -6.96 6.93 -5.95
C ASN A 136 -8.10 6.67 -6.97
N TRP A 137 -8.82 7.71 -7.41
CA TRP A 137 -10.00 7.56 -8.27
C TRP A 137 -9.67 6.97 -9.65
N GLU A 138 -8.62 7.47 -10.29
CA GLU A 138 -8.19 6.97 -11.61
C GLU A 138 -7.76 5.50 -11.54
N ALA A 139 -7.02 5.11 -10.50
CA ALA A 139 -6.66 3.72 -10.26
C ALA A 139 -7.89 2.84 -10.03
N LYS A 140 -8.92 3.34 -9.33
CA LYS A 140 -10.18 2.64 -9.13
C LYS A 140 -10.97 2.50 -10.43
N LYS A 141 -11.00 3.54 -11.26
CA LYS A 141 -11.64 3.52 -12.58
C LYS A 141 -10.96 2.54 -13.53
N ALA A 142 -9.63 2.60 -13.62
CA ALA A 142 -8.84 1.68 -14.44
C ALA A 142 -9.04 0.21 -14.00
N ARG A 143 -9.16 -0.04 -12.69
CA ARG A 143 -9.47 -1.37 -12.16
C ARG A 143 -10.87 -1.85 -12.59
N LEU A 144 -11.87 -0.99 -12.53
CA LEU A 144 -13.24 -1.29 -12.96
C LEU A 144 -13.32 -1.56 -14.48
N GLU A 145 -12.64 -0.74 -15.28
CA GLU A 145 -12.55 -0.93 -16.73
C GLU A 145 -11.86 -2.25 -17.09
N TRP A 146 -10.80 -2.60 -16.37
CA TRP A 146 -10.10 -3.88 -16.54
C TRP A 146 -10.99 -5.08 -16.17
N GLU A 147 -11.75 -5.00 -15.07
CA GLU A 147 -12.67 -6.06 -14.63
C GLU A 147 -13.81 -6.28 -15.63
N LEU A 148 -14.36 -5.19 -16.16
CA LEU A 148 -15.40 -5.23 -17.20
C LEU A 148 -14.87 -5.87 -18.50
N ALA A 149 -13.64 -5.52 -18.89
CA ALA A 149 -12.98 -6.11 -20.06
C ALA A 149 -12.67 -7.61 -19.88
N GLU A 150 -12.22 -8.06 -18.69
CA GLU A 150 -12.08 -9.50 -18.40
C GLU A 150 -13.42 -10.22 -18.47
N GLU A 151 -14.48 -9.63 -17.93
CA GLU A 151 -15.82 -10.23 -17.95
C GLU A 151 -16.39 -10.34 -19.37
N GLN A 152 -16.15 -9.33 -20.21
CA GLN A 152 -16.49 -9.36 -21.64
C GLN A 152 -15.74 -10.47 -22.37
N LYS A 153 -14.41 -10.55 -22.22
CA LYS A 153 -13.61 -11.63 -22.83
C LYS A 153 -14.07 -13.02 -22.38
N LYS A 154 -14.45 -13.17 -21.11
CA LYS A 154 -14.97 -14.43 -20.57
C LYS A 154 -16.32 -14.80 -21.20
N LYS A 155 -17.22 -13.83 -21.38
CA LYS A 155 -18.50 -14.01 -22.07
C LYS A 155 -18.31 -14.38 -23.55
N GLU A 156 -17.38 -13.73 -24.24
CA GLU A 156 -17.04 -14.02 -25.64
C GLU A 156 -16.44 -15.43 -25.79
N CYS A 157 -15.52 -15.84 -24.91
CA CYS A 157 -14.96 -17.19 -24.92
C CYS A 157 -16.04 -18.25 -24.62
N ALA A 158 -16.93 -17.99 -23.65
CA ALA A 158 -18.04 -18.88 -23.33
C ALA A 158 -19.03 -19.00 -24.50
N ALA A 159 -19.33 -17.90 -25.21
CA ALA A 159 -20.17 -17.90 -26.41
C ALA A 159 -19.53 -18.67 -27.58
N ARG A 160 -18.19 -18.63 -27.69
CA ARG A 160 -17.42 -19.41 -28.66
C ARG A 160 -17.28 -20.89 -28.27
N GLY A 161 -17.56 -21.24 -27.02
CA GLY A 161 -17.38 -22.59 -26.46
C GLY A 161 -15.94 -22.90 -26.00
N ASP A 162 -15.07 -21.88 -25.95
CA ASP A 162 -13.68 -22.01 -25.53
C ASP A 162 -13.52 -21.82 -24.02
N ASN A 163 -12.56 -22.52 -23.42
CA ASN A 163 -12.19 -22.30 -22.03
C ASN A 163 -11.34 -21.03 -21.89
N TYR A 164 -11.88 -20.01 -21.21
CA TYR A 164 -11.22 -18.72 -20.97
C TYR A 164 -9.81 -18.84 -20.39
N ASP A 165 -9.58 -19.77 -19.46
CA ASP A 165 -8.27 -19.93 -18.83
C ASP A 165 -7.22 -20.42 -19.82
N ARG A 166 -7.62 -21.25 -20.80
CA ARG A 166 -6.73 -21.74 -21.85
C ARG A 166 -6.38 -20.65 -22.86
N VAL A 167 -7.37 -19.85 -23.28
CA VAL A 167 -7.15 -18.69 -24.17
C VAL A 167 -6.26 -17.66 -23.49
N LYS A 168 -6.51 -17.37 -22.22
CA LYS A 168 -5.67 -16.47 -21.40
C LYS A 168 -4.23 -16.95 -21.29
N LEU A 169 -4.00 -18.25 -21.08
CA LEU A 169 -2.65 -18.82 -21.05
C LEU A 169 -1.91 -18.74 -22.39
N LEU A 170 -2.63 -18.78 -23.52
CA LEU A 170 -2.06 -18.59 -24.87
C LEU A 170 -1.68 -17.13 -25.15
N GLU A 171 -2.42 -16.17 -24.57
CA GLU A 171 -2.13 -14.73 -24.69
C GLU A 171 -0.94 -14.27 -23.81
N ILE A 172 -0.54 -15.07 -22.80
CA ILE A 172 0.58 -14.72 -21.93
C ILE A 172 1.90 -14.93 -22.67
N THR A 173 2.65 -13.83 -22.83
CA THR A 173 3.99 -13.86 -23.42
C THR A 173 4.99 -14.57 -22.50
N ALA A 174 6.08 -15.10 -23.07
CA ALA A 174 7.15 -15.74 -22.30
C ALA A 174 7.74 -14.80 -21.23
N ASP A 175 7.91 -13.52 -21.55
CA ASP A 175 8.39 -12.49 -20.63
C ASP A 175 7.43 -12.24 -19.46
N ASP A 176 6.12 -12.22 -19.74
CA ASP A 176 5.10 -12.06 -18.69
C ASP A 176 5.06 -13.28 -17.78
N ALA A 177 5.16 -14.49 -18.34
CA ALA A 177 5.28 -15.73 -17.58
C ALA A 177 6.54 -15.70 -16.67
N GLU A 178 7.70 -15.26 -17.18
CA GLU A 178 8.92 -15.15 -16.38
C GLU A 178 8.79 -14.11 -15.25
N ARG A 179 8.15 -12.96 -15.52
CA ARG A 179 7.84 -11.95 -14.48
C ARG A 179 6.89 -12.51 -13.43
N TRP A 180 5.88 -13.27 -13.83
CA TRP A 180 4.96 -13.93 -12.92
C TRP A 180 5.66 -14.98 -12.05
N GLU A 181 6.53 -15.80 -12.62
CA GLU A 181 7.35 -16.77 -11.89
C GLU A 181 8.34 -16.08 -10.93
N ARG A 182 8.95 -14.98 -11.35
CA ARG A 182 9.82 -14.16 -10.48
C ARG A 182 9.05 -13.54 -9.30
N LYS A 183 7.78 -13.18 -9.48
CA LYS A 183 6.89 -12.69 -8.41
C LYS A 183 6.38 -13.81 -7.49
N LYS A 184 6.18 -15.03 -8.02
CA LYS A 184 5.88 -16.24 -7.24
C LYS A 184 7.07 -16.76 -6.45
N ARG A 185 8.30 -16.33 -6.80
CA ARG A 185 9.53 -16.73 -6.12
C ARG A 185 9.36 -16.62 -4.60
N LYS A 186 9.73 -17.70 -3.91
CA LYS A 186 9.38 -18.03 -2.53
C LYS A 186 9.51 -16.82 -1.59
N LYS A 187 8.36 -16.27 -1.17
CA LYS A 187 8.29 -15.33 -0.04
C LYS A 187 8.45 -16.15 1.23
N ASN A 188 9.50 -15.89 2.00
CA ASN A 188 9.66 -16.46 3.34
C ASN A 188 9.40 -15.35 4.37
N PRO A 189 8.12 -14.99 4.62
CA PRO A 189 7.79 -13.99 5.64
C PRO A 189 8.24 -14.48 7.01
N ASP A 190 8.55 -13.54 7.91
CA ASP A 190 8.81 -13.85 9.32
C ASP A 190 7.47 -13.98 10.04
N THR A 191 7.17 -15.18 10.55
CA THR A 191 5.92 -15.48 11.28
C THR A 191 5.99 -15.06 12.75
N GLY A 192 7.12 -14.52 13.20
CA GLY A 192 7.37 -14.14 14.59
C GLY A 192 8.19 -15.19 15.35
N PHE A 193 8.61 -14.82 16.56
CA PHE A 193 9.45 -15.66 17.39
C PHE A 193 8.63 -16.75 18.08
N ALA A 194 8.76 -17.99 17.61
CA ALA A 194 8.16 -19.17 18.25
C ALA A 194 9.09 -19.81 19.31
N GLY A 195 10.38 -19.91 19.01
CA GLY A 195 11.39 -20.48 19.91
C GLY A 195 12.79 -20.41 19.33
N TYR A 196 13.80 -20.65 20.17
CA TYR A 196 15.20 -20.55 19.76
C TYR A 196 15.60 -21.61 18.72
N ALA A 197 15.08 -22.84 18.83
CA ALA A 197 15.38 -23.91 17.88
C ALA A 197 14.86 -23.59 16.47
N GLU A 198 13.63 -23.10 16.35
CA GLU A 198 13.04 -22.73 15.05
C GLU A 198 13.75 -21.53 14.42
N ALA A 199 14.09 -20.52 15.23
CA ALA A 199 14.89 -19.38 14.77
C ALA A 199 16.28 -19.82 14.27
N GLN A 200 16.93 -20.74 14.98
CA GLN A 200 18.21 -21.33 14.58
C GLN A 200 18.08 -22.14 13.29
N PHE A 201 17.03 -22.96 13.15
CA PHE A 201 16.78 -23.74 11.95
C PHE A 201 16.55 -22.84 10.73
N ARG A 202 15.77 -21.78 10.88
CA ARG A 202 15.57 -20.77 9.83
C ARG A 202 16.88 -20.07 9.44
N GLN A 203 17.72 -19.72 10.41
CA GLN A 203 19.06 -19.20 10.16
C GLN A 203 19.91 -20.21 9.38
N TYR A 204 19.96 -21.46 9.85
CA TYR A 204 20.73 -22.54 9.24
C TYR A 204 20.32 -22.78 7.79
N GLN A 205 19.01 -22.88 7.51
CA GLN A 205 18.49 -22.99 6.15
C GLN A 205 18.89 -21.81 5.26
N ARG A 206 18.97 -20.59 5.82
CA ARG A 206 19.44 -19.43 5.08
C ARG A 206 20.93 -19.52 4.79
N LEU A 207 21.75 -19.88 5.77
CA LEU A 207 23.21 -19.98 5.62
C LEU A 207 23.58 -21.09 4.64
N THR A 208 22.99 -22.27 4.77
CA THR A 208 23.21 -23.40 3.84
C THR A 208 22.85 -23.07 2.39
N LYS A 209 21.81 -22.25 2.15
CA LYS A 209 21.48 -21.75 0.80
C LYS A 209 22.46 -20.71 0.26
N GLN A 210 23.21 -20.03 1.13
CA GLN A 210 24.16 -18.98 0.75
C GLN A 210 25.56 -19.55 0.47
N ILE A 211 25.92 -20.66 1.09
CA ILE A 211 27.20 -21.34 0.87
C ILE A 211 27.25 -21.84 -0.57
N ARG A 212 28.32 -21.49 -1.30
CA ARG A 212 28.61 -22.01 -2.64
C ARG A 212 29.85 -22.89 -2.55
N PRO A 213 29.69 -24.23 -2.65
CA PRO A 213 30.83 -25.14 -2.61
C PRO A 213 31.76 -24.93 -3.80
N ASP A 214 33.05 -25.09 -3.57
CA ASP A 214 34.07 -25.11 -4.60
C ASP A 214 34.31 -26.56 -5.02
N LEU A 215 33.89 -26.89 -6.25
CA LEU A 215 33.91 -28.25 -6.75
C LEU A 215 35.32 -28.73 -7.12
N GLU A 216 36.20 -27.84 -7.58
CA GLU A 216 37.57 -28.22 -7.96
C GLU A 216 38.38 -28.62 -6.73
N ASN A 217 38.27 -27.83 -5.66
CA ASN A 217 38.92 -28.16 -4.39
C ASN A 217 38.33 -29.41 -3.74
N TYR A 218 37.02 -29.65 -3.92
CA TYR A 218 36.37 -30.87 -3.48
C TYR A 218 36.89 -32.12 -4.22
N GLU A 219 37.06 -32.03 -5.55
CA GLU A 219 37.59 -33.14 -6.37
C GLU A 219 39.05 -33.47 -6.00
N LYS A 220 39.90 -32.45 -5.81
CA LYS A 220 41.29 -32.65 -5.34
C LYS A 220 41.34 -33.36 -3.99
N GLN A 221 40.55 -32.90 -3.02
CA GLN A 221 40.47 -33.55 -1.70
C GLN A 221 39.92 -34.98 -1.77
N ARG A 222 39.02 -35.24 -2.72
CA ARG A 222 38.47 -36.58 -2.96
C ARG A 222 39.52 -37.53 -3.54
N GLU A 223 40.35 -37.07 -4.46
CA GLU A 223 41.45 -37.87 -5.02
C GLU A 223 42.52 -38.15 -3.97
N GLU A 224 42.91 -37.13 -3.18
CA GLU A 224 43.88 -37.28 -2.08
C GLU A 224 43.37 -38.21 -0.97
N GLY A 225 42.09 -38.09 -0.62
CA GLY A 225 41.45 -38.89 0.42
C GLY A 225 41.00 -40.29 -0.01
N GLY A 226 40.95 -40.60 -1.31
CA GLY A 226 40.62 -41.94 -1.82
C GLY A 226 39.39 -42.58 -1.17
N ALA A 227 39.53 -43.80 -0.65
CA ALA A 227 38.46 -44.53 0.04
C ALA A 227 38.08 -43.91 1.41
N ASP A 228 39.05 -43.23 2.02
CA ASP A 228 38.97 -42.60 3.33
C ASP A 228 38.17 -41.28 3.31
N PHE A 229 37.90 -40.75 2.11
CA PHE A 229 37.10 -39.54 1.88
C PHE A 229 35.63 -39.67 2.33
N TYR A 230 35.11 -40.89 2.44
CA TYR A 230 33.75 -41.15 2.93
C TYR A 230 33.81 -41.79 4.33
N PRO A 231 34.14 -41.02 5.38
CA PRO A 231 34.29 -41.55 6.73
C PRO A 231 32.94 -41.99 7.32
N THR A 232 32.95 -43.10 8.04
CA THR A 232 31.86 -43.49 8.93
C THR A 232 32.11 -42.93 10.34
N SER A 233 31.13 -43.03 11.26
CA SER A 233 31.26 -42.52 12.63
C SER A 233 32.48 -43.05 13.40
N ASN A 234 33.01 -44.21 13.00
CA ASN A 234 34.14 -44.89 13.64
C ASN A 234 35.44 -44.76 12.84
N SER A 235 35.48 -43.90 11.82
CA SER A 235 36.71 -43.64 11.06
C SER A 235 37.74 -42.91 11.92
N LEU A 236 39.02 -43.27 11.77
CA LEU A 236 40.14 -42.73 12.58
C LEU A 236 40.60 -41.34 12.11
N ILE A 237 40.04 -40.82 11.01
CA ILE A 237 40.49 -39.60 10.33
C ILE A 237 39.82 -38.38 10.96
N HIS A 238 40.16 -38.13 12.21
CA HIS A 238 39.69 -36.98 12.97
C HIS A 238 40.87 -36.21 13.54
N GLY A 239 40.92 -34.89 13.34
CA GLY A 239 41.94 -34.01 13.92
C GLY A 239 43.24 -33.86 13.12
N THR A 240 43.38 -34.52 11.97
CA THR A 240 44.56 -34.36 11.08
C THR A 240 44.39 -33.26 10.04
N HIS A 241 43.17 -32.78 9.80
CA HIS A 241 42.89 -31.75 8.80
C HIS A 241 43.36 -30.37 9.26
N ILE A 242 44.34 -29.82 8.54
CA ILE A 242 44.80 -28.45 8.69
C ILE A 242 44.19 -27.64 7.53
N PRO A 243 43.22 -26.74 7.80
CA PRO A 243 42.61 -25.95 6.75
C PRO A 243 43.61 -24.99 6.12
N THR A 244 43.40 -24.67 4.84
CA THR A 244 44.13 -23.60 4.17
C THR A 244 43.78 -22.24 4.78
N THR A 245 44.71 -21.30 4.75
CA THR A 245 44.50 -19.93 5.26
C THR A 245 43.29 -19.27 4.59
N GLU A 246 43.14 -19.41 3.28
CA GLU A 246 41.99 -18.91 2.52
C GLU A 246 40.65 -19.53 2.97
N GLY A 247 40.66 -20.80 3.38
CA GLY A 247 39.48 -21.47 3.94
C GLY A 247 39.07 -20.86 5.28
N VAL A 248 40.06 -20.56 6.14
CA VAL A 248 39.85 -19.88 7.42
C VAL A 248 39.33 -18.47 7.21
N ASP A 249 39.91 -17.70 6.29
CA ASP A 249 39.50 -16.32 6.01
C ASP A 249 38.04 -16.24 5.54
N ARG A 250 37.63 -17.13 4.63
CA ARG A 250 36.21 -17.24 4.20
C ARG A 250 35.27 -17.55 5.37
N MET A 251 35.68 -18.43 6.28
CA MET A 251 34.89 -18.74 7.47
C MET A 251 34.77 -17.52 8.39
N VAL A 252 35.86 -16.80 8.62
CA VAL A 252 35.87 -15.58 9.46
C VAL A 252 34.92 -14.54 8.88
N GLU A 253 35.02 -14.24 7.58
CA GLU A 253 34.11 -13.30 6.92
C GLU A 253 32.63 -13.70 7.09
N ASP A 254 32.31 -14.99 6.95
CA ASP A 254 30.94 -15.48 7.08
C ASP A 254 30.43 -15.40 8.52
N VAL A 255 31.31 -15.55 9.52
CA VAL A 255 30.99 -15.31 10.93
C VAL A 255 30.75 -13.82 11.20
N GLU A 256 31.58 -12.94 10.66
CA GLU A 256 31.41 -11.49 10.80
C GLU A 256 30.09 -11.02 10.17
N LYS A 257 29.77 -11.50 8.95
CA LYS A 257 28.47 -11.25 8.28
C LYS A 257 27.30 -11.74 9.15
N GLN A 258 27.45 -12.85 9.88
CA GLN A 258 26.43 -13.34 10.81
C GLN A 258 26.28 -12.42 12.03
N ILE A 259 27.39 -11.96 12.61
CA ILE A 259 27.40 -11.03 13.74
C ILE A 259 26.72 -9.71 13.35
N GLU A 260 27.04 -9.15 12.19
CA GLU A 260 26.40 -7.92 11.69
C GLU A 260 24.89 -8.07 11.51
N LYS A 261 24.45 -9.20 10.94
CA LYS A 261 23.01 -9.49 10.79
C LYS A 261 22.32 -9.61 12.14
N ARG A 262 22.99 -10.23 13.13
CA ARG A 262 22.47 -10.34 14.50
C ARG A 262 22.37 -8.97 15.17
N ALA A 263 23.35 -8.10 15.00
CA ALA A 263 23.33 -6.73 15.54
C ALA A 263 22.13 -5.91 15.00
N LYS A 264 21.75 -6.14 13.74
CA LYS A 264 20.63 -5.46 13.06
C LYS A 264 19.24 -6.07 13.39
N TYR A 265 19.16 -7.10 14.24
CA TYR A 265 17.88 -7.78 14.57
C TYR A 265 16.85 -6.82 15.20
N SER A 266 17.27 -5.97 16.13
CA SER A 266 16.42 -4.96 16.76
C SER A 266 16.62 -3.59 16.10
N ARG A 267 15.73 -3.22 15.19
CA ARG A 267 15.77 -1.92 14.50
C ARG A 267 15.22 -0.81 15.40
N ARG A 268 15.93 0.33 15.47
CA ARG A 268 15.42 1.54 16.14
C ARG A 268 14.24 2.11 15.33
N ARG A 269 13.17 2.46 16.01
CA ARG A 269 12.04 3.20 15.43
C ARG A 269 12.38 4.69 15.45
N ALA A 270 11.98 5.43 14.41
CA ALA A 270 12.17 6.87 14.35
C ALA A 270 11.51 7.53 15.57
N TYR A 271 12.19 8.51 16.15
CA TYR A 271 11.63 9.33 17.21
C TYR A 271 10.69 10.36 16.56
N ASN A 272 9.48 10.49 17.10
CA ASN A 272 8.56 11.55 16.73
C ASN A 272 8.56 12.57 17.87
N ASP A 273 9.01 13.78 17.58
CA ASP A 273 9.09 14.91 18.52
C ASP A 273 7.73 15.54 18.82
N ASP A 274 6.77 15.40 17.90
CA ASP A 274 5.39 15.87 18.10
C ASP A 274 4.54 14.97 19.01
N ALA A 275 5.06 13.82 19.46
CA ALA A 275 4.31 12.91 20.31
C ALA A 275 4.31 13.37 21.77
N ASP A 276 3.15 13.32 22.43
CA ASP A 276 3.03 13.64 23.86
C ASP A 276 4.00 12.81 24.70
N ILE A 277 4.84 13.50 25.47
CA ILE A 277 5.90 12.89 26.26
C ILE A 277 5.35 12.50 27.63
N ASP A 278 5.18 11.20 27.86
CA ASP A 278 4.71 10.62 29.12
C ASP A 278 5.84 10.19 30.08
N TYR A 279 7.09 10.58 29.78
CA TYR A 279 8.28 10.11 30.50
C TYR A 279 9.29 11.22 30.79
N ILE A 280 10.06 11.04 31.87
CA ILE A 280 11.14 11.97 32.28
C ILE A 280 12.51 11.49 31.78
N ASN A 281 12.74 10.16 31.70
CA ASN A 281 14.02 9.57 31.30
C ASN A 281 13.85 8.43 30.27
N GLU A 282 14.92 8.03 29.58
CA GLU A 282 14.87 6.99 28.53
C GLU A 282 14.44 5.62 29.07
N ARG A 283 14.83 5.29 30.32
CA ARG A 283 14.45 4.02 30.95
C ARG A 283 12.94 3.97 31.22
N ASN A 284 12.36 5.09 31.66
CA ASN A 284 10.94 5.28 31.86
C ASN A 284 10.21 5.21 30.51
N ALA A 285 10.72 5.85 29.46
CA ALA A 285 10.15 5.75 28.11
C ALA A 285 10.05 4.28 27.62
N LYS A 286 11.08 3.47 27.87
CA LYS A 286 11.07 2.03 27.55
C LYS A 286 10.08 1.25 28.40
N PHE A 287 9.92 1.62 29.67
CA PHE A 287 8.93 1.03 30.57
C PHE A 287 7.51 1.37 30.14
N ASN A 288 7.19 2.64 29.88
CA ASN A 288 5.88 3.08 29.36
C ASN A 288 5.56 2.39 28.04
N LYS A 289 6.53 2.32 27.10
CA LYS A 289 6.38 1.54 25.86
C LYS A 289 6.13 0.05 26.10
N LYS A 290 6.66 -0.53 27.17
CA LYS A 290 6.37 -1.93 27.55
C LYS A 290 4.96 -2.01 28.11
N ALA A 291 4.56 -1.12 29.02
CA ALA A 291 3.22 -1.07 29.58
C ALA A 291 2.17 -0.92 28.48
N GLU A 292 2.36 -0.02 27.52
CA GLU A 292 1.44 0.21 26.40
C GLU A 292 1.23 -1.04 25.54
N ARG A 293 2.27 -1.87 25.33
CA ARG A 293 2.14 -3.13 24.56
C ARG A 293 1.25 -4.16 25.24
N PHE A 294 1.25 -4.22 26.57
CA PHE A 294 0.47 -5.20 27.33
C PHE A 294 -0.90 -4.67 27.72
N TYR A 295 -0.96 -3.44 28.23
CA TYR A 295 -2.15 -2.85 28.82
C TYR A 295 -2.90 -1.90 27.88
N GLY A 296 -2.25 -1.32 26.87
CA GLY A 296 -2.87 -0.33 25.98
C GLY A 296 -4.15 -0.84 25.28
N LYS A 297 -4.23 -2.15 25.01
CA LYS A 297 -5.46 -2.77 24.48
C LYS A 297 -6.64 -2.70 25.47
N TYR A 298 -6.36 -2.83 26.77
CA TYR A 298 -7.37 -2.86 27.83
C TYR A 298 -7.66 -1.48 28.40
N THR A 299 -6.70 -0.55 28.35
CA THR A 299 -6.82 0.82 28.89
C THR A 299 -7.19 1.86 27.83
N ALA A 300 -7.54 1.43 26.61
CA ALA A 300 -7.88 2.32 25.51
C ALA A 300 -9.04 3.27 25.84
N GLU A 301 -10.07 2.79 26.54
CA GLU A 301 -11.21 3.61 26.95
C GLU A 301 -10.81 4.70 27.96
N ILE A 302 -10.00 4.33 28.97
CA ILE A 302 -9.49 5.28 29.97
C ILE A 302 -8.65 6.37 29.29
N LYS A 303 -7.80 5.98 28.33
CA LYS A 303 -6.97 6.92 27.56
C LYS A 303 -7.84 7.90 26.77
N GLN A 304 -8.87 7.41 26.08
CA GLN A 304 -9.79 8.30 25.36
C GLN A 304 -10.56 9.23 26.29
N ASN A 305 -10.96 8.78 27.48
CA ASN A 305 -11.65 9.62 28.46
C ASN A 305 -10.73 10.73 28.98
N LEU A 306 -9.45 10.45 29.19
CA LEU A 306 -8.44 11.47 29.54
C LEU A 306 -8.28 12.50 28.41
N GLU A 307 -8.16 12.05 27.16
CA GLU A 307 -8.06 12.92 25.98
C GLU A 307 -9.33 13.76 25.75
N ARG A 308 -10.51 13.26 26.17
CA ARG A 308 -11.80 13.98 26.13
C ARG A 308 -12.06 14.87 27.35
N GLY A 309 -11.11 14.97 28.28
CA GLY A 309 -11.23 15.86 29.45
C GLY A 309 -11.97 15.27 30.64
N THR A 310 -11.88 13.96 30.87
CA THR A 310 -12.48 13.23 32.02
C THR A 310 -14.00 13.38 32.17
N ALA A 311 -14.67 13.87 31.13
CA ALA A 311 -16.12 13.86 31.05
C ALA A 311 -16.56 12.44 30.67
N VAL A 312 -17.27 11.79 31.60
CA VAL A 312 -18.08 10.59 31.32
C VAL A 312 -19.35 11.02 30.61
#